data_AF-A0A1H1LCM8-F1
#
_entry.id   AF-A0A1H1LCM8-F1
#
_cell.length_a   1.000
_cell.length_b   1.000
_cell.length_c   1.000
_cell.angle_alpha   90.00
_cell.angle_beta   90.00
_cell.angle_gamma   90.00
#
_symmetry.space_group_name_H-M   'P 1'
#
loop_
_entity.id
_entity.type
_entity.pdbx_description
1 polymer ?
#
loop_
_entity_poly.entity_id
_entity_poly.type
_entity_poly.pdbx_seq_one_letter_code
_entity_poly.pdbx_strand_id
1 'polypeptide(L)'
;MTWMVEAHCPGWNIASPGLVASRLPLTRIDVARGIAKSPEDFQGALREMGVNVRESASRKGDWVYSLAGTPSRQVTGSKLGASYTRREVTGWLRSPTRRAQGPVTVRNVREVAAGAIEVNDLRELVALSEAVSVVSKGGFRSLSVMDSAASRMRGMPNREATVARLERAKQYCAEHGILPERSAAQPSRRAAGSTGMRNNHGGGQKHRNGSRPARQQTRRDERPER
;
A
#
# COMPACT_ATOMS: atom_id res chain seq x y z
N MET A 1 15.29 -26.35 1.44
CA MET A 1 15.51 -25.33 2.50
C MET A 1 15.13 -24.00 1.90
N THR A 2 13.89 -23.58 2.13
CA THR A 2 13.19 -22.57 1.34
C THR A 2 13.10 -21.29 2.16
N TRP A 3 13.81 -20.25 1.75
CA TRP A 3 13.62 -18.90 2.27
C TRP A 3 12.76 -18.15 1.25
N MET A 4 11.52 -17.87 1.62
CA MET A 4 10.55 -17.08 0.86
C MET A 4 10.45 -15.71 1.56
N VAL A 5 10.95 -14.68 0.91
CA VAL A 5 10.82 -13.26 1.28
C VAL A 5 10.30 -12.61 -0.02
N GLU A 6 9.23 -11.81 -0.06
CA GLU A 6 9.16 -10.50 0.56
C GLU A 6 7.72 -9.97 0.53
N ALA A 7 7.20 -9.59 1.70
CA ALA A 7 5.97 -8.82 1.81
C ALA A 7 6.28 -7.35 1.50
N HIS A 8 5.65 -6.82 0.45
CA HIS A 8 5.65 -5.39 0.12
C HIS A 8 4.97 -4.59 1.24
N CYS A 9 5.77 -4.03 2.15
CA CYS A 9 5.36 -3.00 3.09
C CYS A 9 5.75 -1.62 2.53
N PRO A 10 4.81 -0.69 2.30
CA PRO A 10 5.15 0.68 1.94
C PRO A 10 5.61 1.44 3.19
N GLY A 11 6.82 2.03 3.16
CA GLY A 11 7.20 3.07 4.12
C GLY A 11 8.55 2.94 4.84
N TRP A 12 9.57 2.29 4.27
CA TRP A 12 10.91 2.27 4.88
C TRP A 12 11.89 3.10 4.07
N ASN A 13 12.11 4.34 4.55
CA ASN A 13 13.19 5.21 4.10
C ASN A 13 14.50 4.71 4.73
N ILE A 14 15.34 4.03 3.95
CA ILE A 14 16.63 3.53 4.41
C ILE A 14 17.68 4.62 4.14
N ALA A 15 17.96 5.43 5.16
CA ALA A 15 19.14 6.27 5.20
C ALA A 15 19.85 6.04 6.55
N SER A 16 20.90 5.21 6.55
CA SER A 16 22.13 5.32 7.36
C SER A 16 22.89 3.97 7.35
N PRO A 17 24.11 3.91 6.79
CA PRO A 17 24.96 2.73 6.82
C PRO A 17 25.88 2.80 8.04
N GLY A 18 25.55 2.09 9.11
CA GLY A 18 26.45 2.02 10.27
C GLY A 18 25.83 1.48 11.53
N LEU A 19 25.37 0.22 11.54
CA LEU A 19 25.21 -0.55 12.79
C LEU A 19 24.94 -2.03 12.44
N VAL A 20 26.01 -2.80 12.21
CA VAL A 20 25.91 -4.21 11.79
C VAL A 20 25.90 -5.21 12.97
N ALA A 21 25.76 -4.75 14.22
CA ALA A 21 25.94 -5.61 15.41
C ALA A 21 24.69 -5.83 16.30
N SER A 22 23.49 -5.43 15.87
CA SER A 22 22.25 -5.54 16.70
C SER A 22 21.05 -6.18 15.98
N ARG A 23 21.25 -6.76 14.79
CA ARG A 23 20.22 -6.85 13.73
C ARG A 23 19.30 -8.09 13.73
N LEU A 24 19.31 -8.94 14.77
CA LEU A 24 18.56 -10.20 14.75
C LEU A 24 17.09 -10.17 15.24
N PRO A 25 16.61 -9.27 16.12
CA PRO A 25 15.22 -9.32 16.57
C PRO A 25 14.26 -8.66 15.58
N LEU A 26 14.66 -7.59 14.89
CA LEU A 26 13.75 -6.81 14.03
C LEU A 26 13.17 -7.64 12.89
N THR A 27 14.00 -8.43 12.20
CA THR A 27 13.55 -9.30 11.10
C THR A 27 12.53 -10.34 11.59
N ARG A 28 12.76 -10.94 12.77
CA ARG A 28 11.84 -11.91 13.38
C ARG A 28 10.53 -11.24 13.82
N ILE A 29 10.61 -10.02 14.34
CA ILE A 29 9.44 -9.23 14.73
C ILE A 29 8.60 -8.87 13.52
N ASP A 30 9.22 -8.48 12.40
CA ASP A 30 8.51 -8.15 11.17
C ASP A 30 7.83 -9.39 10.56
N VAL A 31 8.51 -10.54 10.56
CA VAL A 31 7.92 -11.82 10.11
C VAL A 31 6.73 -12.22 10.99
N ALA A 32 6.88 -12.19 12.32
CA ALA A 32 5.79 -12.47 13.26
C ALA A 32 4.61 -11.54 13.02
N ARG A 33 4.89 -10.25 12.80
CA ARG A 33 3.87 -9.25 12.49
C ARG A 33 3.21 -9.57 11.15
N GLY A 34 3.92 -10.09 10.15
CA GLY A 34 3.32 -10.50 8.88
C GLY A 34 2.30 -11.63 9.03
N ILE A 35 2.64 -12.67 9.80
CA ILE A 35 1.86 -13.92 9.85
C ILE A 35 0.79 -13.96 10.96
N ALA A 36 0.97 -13.21 12.05
CA ALA A 36 0.07 -13.26 13.20
C ALA A 36 -1.30 -12.64 12.91
N LYS A 37 -2.35 -13.22 13.50
CA LYS A 37 -3.75 -12.77 13.36
C LYS A 37 -4.24 -12.06 14.61
N SER A 38 -3.79 -12.52 15.77
CA SER A 38 -4.08 -11.93 17.07
C SER A 38 -2.79 -11.50 17.79
N PRO A 39 -2.87 -10.62 18.81
CA PRO A 39 -1.75 -10.33 19.70
C PRO A 39 -1.17 -11.57 20.38
N GLU A 40 -1.98 -12.59 20.62
CA GLU A 40 -1.57 -13.87 21.21
C GLU A 40 -0.78 -14.70 20.19
N ASP A 41 -1.25 -14.80 18.95
CA ASP A 41 -0.54 -15.48 17.86
C ASP A 41 0.82 -14.82 17.58
N PHE A 42 0.87 -13.48 17.68
CA PHE A 42 2.10 -12.72 17.51
C PHE A 42 3.15 -13.11 18.56
N GLN A 43 2.75 -13.25 19.82
CA GLN A 43 3.64 -13.70 20.89
C GLN A 43 4.07 -15.16 20.69
N GLY A 44 3.16 -16.03 20.24
CA GLY A 44 3.47 -17.41 19.89
C GLY A 44 4.53 -17.51 18.79
N ALA A 45 4.32 -16.81 17.68
CA ALA A 45 5.25 -16.76 16.55
C ALA A 45 6.63 -16.21 16.94
N LEU A 46 6.67 -15.16 17.78
CA LEU A 46 7.94 -14.65 18.31
C LEU A 46 8.68 -15.69 19.14
N ARG A 47 7.97 -16.42 20.01
CA ARG A 47 8.55 -17.45 20.87
C ARG A 47 9.15 -18.60 20.04
N GLU A 48 8.45 -19.04 19.00
CA GLU A 48 8.97 -20.05 18.05
C GLU A 48 10.23 -19.56 17.34
N MET A 49 10.29 -18.28 17.00
CA MET A 49 11.49 -17.65 16.45
C MET A 49 12.54 -17.28 17.52
N GLY A 50 12.41 -17.74 18.77
CA GLY A 50 13.37 -17.50 19.84
C GLY A 50 13.45 -16.03 20.29
N VAL A 51 12.34 -15.30 20.19
CA VAL A 51 12.18 -13.94 20.73
C VAL A 51 11.14 -13.98 21.84
N ASN A 52 11.54 -13.58 23.04
CA ASN A 52 10.63 -13.40 24.17
C ASN A 52 10.08 -11.98 24.15
N VAL A 53 8.78 -11.85 24.39
CA VAL A 53 8.09 -10.56 24.51
C VAL A 53 7.34 -10.50 25.83
N ARG A 54 7.42 -9.36 26.50
CA ARG A 54 6.72 -9.10 27.77
C ARG A 54 6.22 -7.67 27.82
N GLU A 55 5.23 -7.41 28.67
CA GLU A 55 4.82 -6.03 28.95
C GLU A 55 5.89 -5.28 29.72
N SER A 56 6.12 -4.02 29.32
CA SER A 56 7.06 -3.15 30.02
C SER A 56 6.49 -2.74 31.37
N ALA A 57 7.24 -3.03 32.44
CA ALA A 57 6.90 -2.55 33.78
C ALA A 57 7.06 -1.03 33.92
N SER A 58 7.94 -0.41 33.11
CA SER A 58 8.23 1.03 33.19
C SER A 58 7.33 1.90 32.31
N ARG A 59 6.64 1.30 31.32
CA ARG A 59 5.77 2.04 30.38
C ARG A 59 4.55 1.20 30.02
N LYS A 60 3.42 1.55 30.62
CA LYS A 60 2.12 0.91 30.36
C LYS A 60 1.79 0.97 28.87
N GLY A 61 1.46 -0.19 28.27
CA GLY A 61 1.15 -0.26 26.84
C GLY A 61 2.37 -0.28 25.90
N ASP A 62 3.57 -0.57 26.42
CA ASP A 62 4.75 -0.87 25.61
C ASP A 62 5.21 -2.31 25.84
N TRP A 63 5.87 -2.89 24.84
CA TRP A 63 6.43 -4.24 24.91
C TRP A 63 7.94 -4.20 25.03
N VAL A 64 8.51 -5.21 25.68
CA VAL A 64 9.96 -5.42 25.79
C VAL A 64 10.29 -6.72 25.10
N TYR A 65 11.18 -6.65 24.12
CA TYR A 65 11.64 -7.77 23.33
C TYR A 65 13.02 -8.20 23.79
N SER A 66 13.28 -9.51 23.78
CA SER A 66 14.59 -10.08 24.09
C SER A 66 14.80 -11.37 23.32
N LEU A 67 16.06 -11.70 23.00
CA LEU A 67 16.37 -12.98 22.36
C LEU A 67 16.44 -14.07 23.43
N ALA A 68 15.88 -15.24 23.14
CA ALA A 68 15.87 -16.38 24.06
C ALA A 68 17.29 -16.79 24.50
N GLY A 69 18.27 -16.71 23.59
CA GLY A 69 19.68 -17.00 23.91
C GLY A 69 20.42 -15.91 24.68
N THR A 70 19.88 -14.69 24.77
CA THR A 70 20.49 -13.55 25.50
C THR A 70 19.41 -12.68 26.16
N PRO A 71 18.71 -13.21 27.18
CA PRO A 71 17.56 -12.52 27.80
C PRO A 71 17.94 -11.26 28.58
N SER A 72 19.23 -11.07 28.90
CA SER A 72 19.77 -9.85 29.49
C SER A 72 19.76 -8.67 28.52
N ARG A 73 19.73 -8.92 27.20
CA ARG A 73 19.66 -7.89 26.17
C ARG A 73 18.20 -7.65 25.80
N GLN A 74 17.64 -6.60 26.39
CA GLN A 74 16.25 -6.24 26.24
C GLN A 74 16.11 -4.91 25.51
N VAL A 75 15.15 -4.84 24.59
CA VAL A 75 14.85 -3.62 23.85
C VAL A 75 13.36 -3.35 23.93
N THR A 76 13.00 -2.15 24.38
CA THR A 76 11.62 -1.68 24.42
C THR A 76 11.11 -1.41 23.01
N GLY A 77 9.84 -1.68 22.72
CA GLY A 77 9.20 -1.44 21.44
C GLY A 77 9.36 0.01 20.99
N SER A 78 9.16 0.97 21.88
CA SER A 78 9.43 2.39 21.59
C SER A 78 10.87 2.69 21.15
N LYS A 79 11.86 1.92 21.61
CA LYS A 79 13.26 2.04 21.17
C LYS A 79 13.54 1.35 19.83
N LEU A 80 12.75 0.33 19.47
CA LEU A 80 12.79 -0.28 18.13
C LEU A 80 12.10 0.61 17.08
N GLY A 81 11.15 1.43 17.51
CA GLY A 81 10.38 2.36 16.68
C GLY A 81 8.90 2.37 17.06
N ALA A 82 8.20 3.45 16.74
CA ALA A 82 6.79 3.63 17.14
C ALA A 82 5.90 2.43 16.75
N SER A 83 6.14 1.87 15.56
CA SER A 83 5.46 0.69 14.99
C SER A 83 5.57 -0.60 15.81
N TYR A 84 6.49 -0.68 16.77
CA TYR A 84 6.80 -1.88 17.56
C TYR A 84 6.31 -1.81 19.00
N THR A 85 5.64 -0.72 19.37
CA THR A 85 4.95 -0.64 20.66
C THR A 85 3.76 -1.60 20.67
N ARG A 86 3.35 -2.06 21.87
CA ARG A 86 2.17 -2.93 22.01
C ARG A 86 0.94 -2.31 21.34
N ARG A 87 0.70 -1.01 21.56
CA ARG A 87 -0.46 -0.31 20.98
C ARG A 87 -0.45 -0.36 19.46
N GLU A 88 0.68 -0.04 18.82
CA GLU A 88 0.76 -0.02 17.36
C GLU A 88 0.71 -1.42 16.75
N VAL A 89 1.36 -2.41 17.36
CA VAL A 89 1.30 -3.80 16.88
C VAL A 89 -0.12 -4.36 17.03
N THR A 90 -0.77 -4.15 18.17
CA THR A 90 -2.15 -4.61 18.39
C THR A 90 -3.15 -3.88 17.49
N GLY A 91 -2.99 -2.57 17.29
CA GLY A 91 -3.80 -1.80 16.35
C GLY A 91 -3.63 -2.29 14.91
N TRP A 92 -2.39 -2.57 14.50
CA TRP A 92 -2.07 -3.14 13.20
C TRP A 92 -2.68 -4.54 12.99
N LEU A 93 -2.62 -5.40 14.01
CA LEU A 93 -3.23 -6.73 13.97
C LEU A 93 -4.76 -6.66 13.86
N ARG A 94 -5.38 -5.67 14.50
CA ARG A 94 -6.83 -5.44 14.46
C ARG A 94 -7.32 -4.64 13.24
N SER A 95 -6.40 -4.09 12.44
CA SER A 95 -6.78 -3.21 11.33
C SER A 95 -7.54 -3.98 10.24
N PRO A 96 -8.74 -3.54 9.83
CA PRO A 96 -9.51 -4.19 8.76
C PRO A 96 -8.87 -4.02 7.37
N THR A 97 -7.97 -3.04 7.21
CA THR A 97 -7.20 -2.85 5.97
C THR A 97 -6.03 -3.82 5.84
N ARG A 98 -5.71 -4.56 6.91
CA ARG A 98 -4.71 -5.62 6.87
C ARG A 98 -5.26 -6.76 6.03
N ARG A 99 -4.48 -7.21 5.04
CA ARG A 99 -4.65 -8.55 4.47
C ARG A 99 -4.17 -9.58 5.50
N ALA A 100 -4.99 -9.80 6.53
CA ALA A 100 -4.74 -10.90 7.47
C ALA A 100 -4.78 -12.20 6.67
N GLN A 101 -3.76 -13.03 6.80
CA GLN A 101 -3.82 -14.38 6.25
C GLN A 101 -5.01 -15.08 6.92
N GLY A 102 -6.01 -15.48 6.13
CA GLY A 102 -7.16 -16.23 6.63
C GLY A 102 -6.75 -17.57 7.27
N PRO A 103 -7.68 -18.37 7.78
CA PRO A 103 -7.38 -19.77 8.12
C PRO A 103 -6.61 -20.43 6.97
N VAL A 104 -5.52 -21.15 7.24
CA VAL A 104 -4.81 -21.88 6.17
C VAL A 104 -5.72 -23.04 5.78
N THR A 105 -6.56 -22.81 4.79
CA THR A 105 -7.47 -23.81 4.24
C THR A 105 -6.88 -24.37 2.96
N VAL A 106 -7.31 -25.57 2.55
CA VAL A 106 -6.93 -26.15 1.25
C VAL A 106 -7.25 -25.17 0.10
N ARG A 107 -8.37 -24.43 0.20
CA ARG A 107 -8.72 -23.39 -0.77
C ARG A 107 -7.70 -22.25 -0.78
N ASN A 108 -7.31 -21.73 0.38
CA ASN A 108 -6.36 -20.63 0.48
C ASN A 108 -4.96 -21.06 0.00
N VAL A 109 -4.54 -22.27 0.32
CA VAL A 109 -3.28 -22.84 -0.20
C VAL A 109 -3.34 -22.99 -1.71
N ARG A 110 -4.47 -23.48 -2.26
CA ARG A 110 -4.67 -23.59 -3.71
C ARG A 110 -4.68 -22.22 -4.40
N GLU A 111 -5.28 -21.21 -3.79
CA GLU A 111 -5.31 -19.84 -4.31
C GLU A 111 -3.91 -19.22 -4.32
N VAL A 112 -3.15 -19.38 -3.23
CA VAL A 112 -1.75 -18.94 -3.15
C VAL A 112 -0.89 -19.70 -4.17
N ALA A 113 -1.06 -21.01 -4.30
CA ALA A 113 -0.34 -21.82 -5.27
C ALA A 113 -0.69 -21.44 -6.72
N ALA A 114 -1.95 -21.10 -7.01
CA ALA A 114 -2.38 -20.65 -8.33
C ALA A 114 -1.76 -19.30 -8.74
N GLY A 115 -1.40 -18.46 -7.77
CA GLY A 115 -0.71 -17.19 -8.00
C GLY A 115 0.81 -17.26 -7.79
N ALA A 116 1.36 -18.44 -7.49
CA ALA A 116 2.79 -18.60 -7.27
C ALA A 116 3.54 -18.60 -8.60
N ILE A 117 4.64 -17.85 -8.66
CA ILE A 117 5.53 -17.82 -9.81
C ILE A 117 6.69 -18.77 -9.49
N GLU A 118 6.83 -19.82 -10.30
CA GLU A 118 7.99 -20.70 -10.26
C GLU A 118 9.22 -19.96 -10.80
N VAL A 119 10.34 -20.06 -10.08
CA VAL A 119 11.62 -19.45 -10.42
C VAL A 119 12.68 -20.55 -10.39
N ASN A 120 13.23 -20.86 -11.55
CA ASN A 120 14.10 -22.02 -11.78
C ASN A 120 15.58 -21.70 -11.56
N ASP A 121 16.00 -20.46 -11.80
CA ASP A 121 17.41 -20.06 -11.68
C ASP A 121 17.60 -18.63 -11.15
N LEU A 122 18.87 -18.26 -10.91
CA LEU A 122 19.23 -16.93 -10.40
C LEU A 122 18.91 -15.81 -11.41
N ARG A 123 18.93 -16.11 -12.71
CA ARG A 123 18.67 -15.12 -13.77
C ARG A 123 17.18 -14.76 -13.78
N GLU A 124 16.31 -15.74 -13.67
CA GLU A 124 14.87 -15.55 -13.50
C GLU A 124 14.55 -14.76 -12.22
N LEU A 125 15.26 -15.03 -11.11
CA LEU A 125 15.08 -14.25 -9.89
C LEU A 125 15.46 -12.77 -10.07
N VAL A 126 16.55 -12.49 -10.80
CA VAL A 126 16.94 -11.11 -11.13
C VAL A 126 15.90 -10.46 -12.03
N ALA A 127 15.36 -11.18 -13.01
CA ALA A 127 14.33 -10.68 -13.91
C ALA A 127 13.02 -10.38 -13.15
N LEU A 128 12.59 -11.26 -12.24
CA LEU A 128 11.46 -11.03 -11.34
C LEU A 128 11.67 -9.78 -10.48
N SER A 129 12.85 -9.66 -9.87
CA SER A 129 13.20 -8.51 -9.03
C SER A 129 13.20 -7.20 -9.83
N GLU A 130 13.77 -7.21 -11.04
CA GLU A 130 13.75 -6.04 -11.93
C GLU A 130 12.31 -5.65 -12.29
N ALA A 131 11.47 -6.63 -12.67
CA ALA A 131 10.07 -6.42 -13.04
C ALA A 131 9.26 -5.84 -11.87
N VAL A 132 9.33 -6.46 -10.68
CA VAL A 132 8.67 -5.97 -9.48
C VAL A 132 9.16 -4.57 -9.10
N SER A 133 10.46 -4.31 -9.19
CA SER A 133 11.01 -2.98 -8.91
C SER A 133 10.44 -1.91 -9.84
N VAL A 134 10.31 -2.21 -11.13
CA VAL A 134 9.73 -1.31 -12.14
C VAL A 134 8.24 -1.07 -11.87
N VAL A 135 7.48 -2.13 -11.61
CA VAL A 135 6.04 -2.05 -11.31
C VAL A 135 5.78 -1.21 -10.07
N SER A 136 6.51 -1.49 -8.98
CA SER A 136 6.30 -0.81 -7.70
C SER A 136 6.76 0.64 -7.71
N LYS A 137 7.92 0.95 -8.30
CA LYS A 137 8.43 2.34 -8.38
C LYS A 137 7.65 3.18 -9.38
N GLY A 138 7.20 2.58 -10.48
CA GLY A 138 6.38 3.26 -11.49
C GLY A 138 4.90 3.34 -11.16
N GLY A 139 4.44 2.62 -10.13
CA GLY A 139 3.02 2.57 -9.74
C GLY A 139 2.12 1.94 -10.82
N PHE A 140 2.66 1.03 -11.63
CA PHE A 140 1.94 0.45 -12.75
C PHE A 140 0.89 -0.57 -12.27
N ARG A 141 -0.33 -0.46 -12.79
CA ARG A 141 -1.45 -1.37 -12.45
C ARG A 141 -1.92 -2.26 -13.61
N SER A 142 -1.37 -2.07 -14.81
CA SER A 142 -1.64 -2.91 -15.97
C SER A 142 -0.54 -2.80 -17.02
N LEU A 143 -0.45 -3.81 -17.89
CA LEU A 143 0.50 -3.85 -18.99
C LEU A 143 0.30 -2.68 -19.97
N SER A 144 -0.96 -2.30 -20.24
CA SER A 144 -1.28 -1.14 -21.08
C SER A 144 -0.77 0.21 -20.55
N VAL A 145 -0.66 0.37 -19.23
CA VAL A 145 -0.10 1.60 -18.63
C VAL A 145 1.42 1.61 -18.77
N MET A 146 2.07 0.44 -18.66
CA MET A 146 3.50 0.30 -18.93
C MET A 146 3.82 0.63 -20.39
N ASP A 147 3.03 0.12 -21.34
CA ASP A 147 3.17 0.44 -22.78
C ASP A 147 3.01 1.92 -23.08
N SER A 148 2.01 2.54 -22.46
CA SER A 148 1.77 3.97 -22.61
C SER A 148 2.95 4.78 -22.04
N ALA A 149 3.55 4.33 -20.93
CA ALA A 149 4.72 4.98 -20.34
C ALA A 149 5.97 4.83 -21.22
N ALA A 150 6.23 3.64 -21.75
CA ALA A 150 7.32 3.38 -22.67
C ALA A 150 7.18 4.22 -23.96
N SER A 151 5.97 4.31 -24.51
CA SER A 151 5.65 5.12 -25.70
C SER A 151 5.89 6.62 -25.47
N ARG A 152 5.51 7.16 -24.31
CA ARG A 152 5.75 8.58 -23.97
C ARG A 152 7.23 8.93 -23.84
N MET A 153 8.05 7.97 -23.44
CA MET A 153 9.49 8.17 -23.26
C MET A 153 10.29 7.88 -24.53
N ARG A 154 9.67 7.31 -25.56
CA ARG A 154 10.30 7.05 -26.86
C ARG A 154 10.61 8.38 -27.55
N GLY A 155 11.84 8.54 -28.02
CA GLY A 155 12.31 9.77 -28.68
C GLY A 155 12.75 10.88 -27.72
N MET A 156 12.65 10.70 -26.40
CA MET A 156 13.25 11.62 -25.43
C MET A 156 14.75 11.31 -25.27
N PRO A 157 15.63 12.33 -25.21
CA PRO A 157 17.05 12.11 -25.00
C PRO A 157 17.30 11.43 -23.66
N ASN A 158 18.26 10.51 -23.62
CA ASN A 158 18.67 9.77 -22.42
C ASN A 158 17.56 8.92 -21.75
N ARG A 159 16.53 8.50 -22.52
CA ARG A 159 15.45 7.62 -22.00
C ARG A 159 15.45 6.21 -22.57
N GLU A 160 16.29 5.91 -23.56
CA GLU A 160 16.35 4.61 -24.24
C GLU A 160 16.54 3.43 -23.27
N ALA A 161 17.49 3.54 -22.32
CA ALA A 161 17.71 2.51 -21.31
C ALA A 161 16.49 2.31 -20.38
N THR A 162 15.76 3.39 -20.09
CA THR A 162 14.54 3.33 -19.26
C THR A 162 13.40 2.66 -20.03
N VAL A 163 13.25 2.97 -21.32
CA VAL A 163 12.28 2.34 -22.22
C VAL A 163 12.59 0.85 -22.34
N ALA A 164 13.84 0.46 -22.62
CA ALA A 164 14.23 -0.94 -22.71
C ALA A 164 13.96 -1.71 -21.41
N ARG A 165 14.17 -1.08 -20.24
CA ARG A 165 13.85 -1.66 -18.94
C ARG A 165 12.35 -1.83 -18.72
N LEU A 166 11.52 -0.89 -19.17
CA LEU A 166 10.06 -1.01 -19.11
C LEU A 166 9.55 -2.15 -19.99
N GLU A 167 10.09 -2.29 -21.20
CA GLU A 167 9.71 -3.36 -22.13
C GLU A 167 10.08 -4.75 -21.57
N ARG A 168 11.29 -4.90 -21.03
CA ARG A 168 11.70 -6.16 -20.37
C ARG A 168 10.80 -6.50 -19.18
N ALA A 169 10.52 -5.52 -18.32
CA ALA A 169 9.64 -5.71 -17.18
C ALA A 169 8.21 -6.07 -17.61
N LYS A 170 7.69 -5.43 -18.67
CA LYS A 170 6.39 -5.75 -19.24
C LYS A 170 6.34 -7.19 -19.75
N GLN A 171 7.33 -7.60 -20.54
CA GLN A 171 7.41 -8.96 -21.07
C GLN A 171 7.37 -9.98 -19.93
N TYR A 172 8.17 -9.78 -18.90
CA TYR A 172 8.18 -10.65 -17.72
C TYR A 172 6.82 -10.66 -16.99
N CYS A 173 6.18 -9.50 -16.83
CA CYS A 173 4.85 -9.42 -16.22
C CYS A 173 3.76 -10.12 -17.04
N ALA A 174 3.86 -10.11 -18.38
CA ALA A 174 2.92 -10.77 -19.27
C ALA A 174 3.10 -12.30 -19.23
N GLU A 175 4.34 -12.78 -19.28
CA GLU A 175 4.67 -14.22 -19.24
C GLU A 175 4.21 -14.88 -17.94
N HIS A 176 4.37 -14.19 -16.81
CA HIS A 176 4.05 -14.72 -15.48
C HIS A 176 2.71 -14.23 -14.91
N GLY A 177 1.90 -13.51 -15.69
CA GLY A 177 0.58 -13.03 -15.26
C GLY A 177 0.60 -12.10 -14.03
N ILE A 178 1.69 -11.36 -13.83
CA ILE A 178 1.90 -10.47 -12.66
C ILE A 178 0.91 -9.30 -12.66
N LEU A 179 0.59 -8.78 -13.85
CA LEU A 179 -0.31 -7.66 -14.04
C LEU A 179 -1.39 -8.03 -15.07
N PRO A 180 -2.61 -7.51 -14.92
CA PRO A 180 -3.63 -7.65 -15.95
C PRO A 180 -3.28 -6.83 -17.20
N GLU A 181 -3.72 -7.31 -18.37
CA GLU A 181 -3.55 -6.63 -19.67
C GLU A 181 -4.07 -5.18 -19.65
N ARG A 182 -5.30 -5.02 -19.15
CA ARG A 182 -5.90 -3.72 -18.87
C ARG A 182 -6.32 -3.69 -17.42
N SER A 183 -6.13 -2.55 -16.77
CA SER A 183 -6.71 -2.32 -15.46
C SER A 183 -8.20 -2.57 -15.60
N ALA A 184 -8.77 -3.47 -14.78
CA ALA A 184 -10.21 -3.57 -14.67
C ALA A 184 -10.72 -2.14 -14.44
N ALA A 185 -11.53 -1.64 -15.37
CA ALA A 185 -12.17 -0.35 -15.17
C ALA A 185 -12.91 -0.49 -13.84
N GLN A 186 -12.51 0.29 -12.83
CA GLN A 186 -13.38 0.47 -11.68
C GLN A 186 -14.75 0.85 -12.28
N PRO A 187 -15.84 0.17 -11.91
CA PRO A 187 -17.16 0.65 -12.29
C PRO A 187 -17.23 2.09 -11.83
N SER A 188 -17.16 2.99 -12.80
CA SER A 188 -17.36 4.41 -12.60
C SER A 188 -18.66 4.52 -11.82
N ARG A 189 -18.63 5.15 -10.64
CA ARG A 189 -19.84 5.54 -9.90
C ARG A 189 -20.58 6.66 -10.65
N ARG A 190 -20.82 6.50 -11.94
CA ARG A 190 -21.62 7.38 -12.79
C ARG A 190 -22.54 6.52 -13.65
N ALA A 191 -23.59 6.02 -13.03
CA ALA A 191 -24.84 5.67 -13.69
C ALA A 191 -25.93 5.46 -12.63
N ALA A 192 -26.37 6.53 -11.99
CA ALA A 192 -27.68 6.60 -11.35
C ALA A 192 -28.15 8.06 -11.38
N GLY A 193 -29.00 8.38 -12.35
CA GLY A 193 -29.71 9.66 -12.39
C GLY A 193 -29.56 10.50 -13.66
N SER A 194 -29.78 9.94 -14.84
CA SER A 194 -30.23 10.77 -15.98
C SER A 194 -31.33 10.04 -16.75
N THR A 195 -32.53 10.07 -16.18
CA THR A 195 -33.75 9.80 -16.95
C THR A 195 -34.52 11.11 -17.07
N GLY A 196 -34.55 11.62 -18.31
CA GLY A 196 -35.68 12.38 -18.86
C GLY A 196 -35.80 13.86 -18.50
N MET A 197 -35.41 14.73 -19.44
CA MET A 197 -36.39 15.65 -20.02
C MET A 197 -35.95 16.06 -21.43
N ARG A 198 -36.85 15.79 -22.38
CA ARG A 198 -36.72 16.06 -23.81
C ARG A 198 -36.66 17.56 -24.09
N ASN A 199 -35.83 17.91 -25.06
CA ASN A 199 -35.84 19.18 -25.77
C ASN A 199 -37.22 19.42 -26.40
N ASN A 200 -37.80 20.60 -26.15
CA ASN A 200 -38.84 21.17 -27.00
C ASN A 200 -38.35 22.54 -27.49
N HIS A 201 -38.08 22.63 -28.80
CA HIS A 201 -37.90 23.89 -29.52
C HIS A 201 -39.29 24.31 -30.05
N GLY A 202 -39.68 25.56 -29.84
CA GLY A 202 -40.89 26.12 -30.45
C GLY A 202 -41.06 27.59 -30.09
N GLY A 203 -41.05 28.46 -31.11
CA GLY A 203 -40.93 29.92 -31.01
C GLY A 203 -42.15 30.65 -30.44
N GLY A 204 -41.99 31.97 -30.26
CA GLY A 204 -43.14 32.84 -29.94
C GLY A 204 -42.78 34.18 -29.29
N GLN A 205 -42.46 35.16 -30.13
CA GLN A 205 -42.99 36.54 -30.06
C GLN A 205 -43.10 37.32 -28.72
N LYS A 206 -42.33 38.42 -28.69
CA LYS A 206 -42.75 39.84 -28.57
C LYS A 206 -43.25 40.44 -27.22
N HIS A 207 -42.77 41.68 -27.01
CA HIS A 207 -43.31 42.79 -26.20
C HIS A 207 -43.25 42.65 -24.66
N ARG A 208 -43.16 43.70 -23.84
CA ARG A 208 -42.67 45.09 -23.85
C ARG A 208 -42.97 45.57 -22.41
N ASN A 209 -42.18 46.52 -21.93
CA ASN A 209 -42.57 47.55 -20.96
C ASN A 209 -42.56 47.21 -19.45
N GLY A 210 -42.06 48.16 -18.66
CA GLY A 210 -42.51 48.33 -17.28
C GLY A 210 -41.45 48.62 -16.22
N SER A 211 -40.94 49.86 -16.23
CA SER A 211 -40.76 50.68 -15.02
C SER A 211 -39.69 50.32 -13.96
N ARG A 212 -38.75 51.26 -13.79
CA ARG A 212 -38.08 51.56 -12.50
C ARG A 212 -39.14 51.88 -11.43
N PRO A 213 -38.82 51.71 -10.14
CA PRO A 213 -38.33 52.87 -9.41
C PRO A 213 -37.13 52.61 -8.49
N ALA A 214 -36.45 53.70 -8.20
CA ALA A 214 -35.44 53.85 -7.16
C ALA A 214 -36.09 54.10 -5.79
N ARG A 215 -35.24 54.19 -4.74
CA ARG A 215 -35.50 54.48 -3.31
C ARG A 215 -35.96 53.26 -2.49
N GLN A 216 -35.56 53.05 -1.24
CA GLN A 216 -34.75 53.78 -0.25
C GLN A 216 -34.49 52.82 0.92
N GLN A 217 -33.38 53.04 1.66
CA GLN A 217 -33.24 52.75 3.11
C GLN A 217 -33.27 51.26 3.54
N THR A 218 -32.45 50.76 4.46
CA THR A 218 -31.95 51.39 5.68
C THR A 218 -30.75 50.62 6.23
N ARG A 219 -29.95 51.36 6.98
CA ARG A 219 -28.77 51.01 7.79
C ARG A 219 -29.03 49.93 8.85
N ARG A 220 -27.90 49.41 9.36
CA ARG A 220 -27.60 48.70 10.64
C ARG A 220 -27.21 47.24 10.39
N ASP A 221 -26.17 46.68 10.99
CA ASP A 221 -25.17 47.13 11.97
C ASP A 221 -24.07 46.07 11.84
N GLU A 222 -22.86 46.42 11.43
CA GLU A 222 -21.70 45.54 11.57
C GLU A 222 -20.77 46.13 12.65
N ARG A 223 -20.86 45.53 13.84
CA ARG A 223 -19.89 45.51 14.94
C ARG A 223 -19.98 44.06 15.48
N PRO A 224 -18.89 43.29 15.68
CA PRO A 224 -17.79 43.68 16.57
C PRO A 224 -16.36 43.18 16.20
N GLU A 225 -15.40 43.78 16.92
CA GLU A 225 -14.13 43.20 17.44
C GLU A 225 -13.14 42.63 16.40
N ARG A 226 -11.92 43.17 16.26
CA ARG A 226 -10.92 43.47 17.29
C ARG A 226 -9.80 44.32 16.67
#